data_AF-A0AAD8E5Z8-F1
#
_entry.id   AF-A0AAD8E5Z8-F1
#
_cell.length_a   1.000
_cell.length_b   1.000
_cell.length_c   1.000
_cell.angle_alpha   90.00
_cell.angle_beta   90.00
_cell.angle_gamma   90.00
#
_symmetry.space_group_name_H-M   'P 1'
#
loop_
_entity.id
_entity.type
_entity.pdbx_description
1 polymer ?
#
loop_
_entity_poly.entity_id
_entity_poly.type
_entity_poly.pdbx_seq_one_letter_code
_entity_poly.pdbx_strand_id
1 'polypeptide(L)' 'ENGSVQVYHHSSAYHNPITWREYTNTVVDLTRKYPCKNMLWYPGTKCRVSMPRIVTAVVLLQLLPALMLNILSKMAGKDH' A
#
# COMPACT_ATOMS: atom_id res chain seq x y z
N GLU A 1 -30.48 -40.81 -2.20
CA GLU A 1 -29.79 -39.81 -3.02
C GLU A 1 -29.09 -38.81 -2.09
N ASN A 2 -27.77 -38.91 -1.94
CA ASN A 2 -27.01 -37.96 -1.12
C ASN A 2 -26.73 -36.71 -1.97
N GLY A 3 -27.55 -35.68 -1.80
CA GLY A 3 -27.36 -34.38 -2.46
C GLY A 3 -26.10 -33.70 -1.92
N SER A 4 -24.96 -33.90 -2.61
CA SER A 4 -23.74 -33.17 -2.32
C SER A 4 -23.91 -31.72 -2.75
N VAL A 5 -24.04 -30.80 -1.79
CA VAL A 5 -24.01 -29.36 -2.05
C VAL A 5 -22.63 -29.01 -2.61
N GLN A 6 -22.56 -28.55 -3.86
CA GLN A 6 -21.32 -27.99 -4.41
C GLN A 6 -21.04 -26.65 -3.72
N VAL A 7 -20.14 -26.68 -2.73
CA VAL A 7 -19.61 -25.47 -2.10
C VAL A 7 -18.60 -24.85 -3.06
N TYR A 8 -19.00 -23.79 -3.78
CA TYR A 8 -18.09 -22.99 -4.60
C TYR A 8 -17.25 -22.07 -3.71
N HIS A 9 -15.97 -22.38 -3.56
CA HIS A 9 -15.02 -21.44 -2.96
C HIS A 9 -14.72 -20.30 -3.93
N HIS A 10 -15.26 -19.12 -3.66
CA HIS A 10 -14.97 -17.88 -4.40
C HIS A 10 -13.56 -17.31 -4.12
N SER A 11 -12.77 -17.98 -3.28
CA SER A 11 -11.36 -17.66 -3.04
C SER A 11 -10.50 -18.23 -4.17
N SER A 12 -10.41 -17.49 -5.28
CA SER A 12 -9.60 -17.84 -6.44
C SER A 12 -8.09 -17.92 -6.17
N ALA A 13 -7.63 -17.63 -4.95
CA ALA A 13 -6.22 -17.61 -4.59
C ALA A 13 -5.51 -18.96 -4.77
N TYR A 14 -6.23 -20.09 -4.71
CA TYR A 14 -5.66 -21.42 -4.96
C TYR A 14 -5.51 -21.75 -6.46
N HIS A 15 -6.47 -21.29 -7.28
CA HIS A 15 -6.51 -21.56 -8.72
C HIS A 15 -5.78 -20.50 -9.56
N ASN A 16 -5.65 -19.28 -9.03
CA ASN A 16 -4.91 -18.17 -9.63
C ASN A 16 -4.25 -17.34 -8.50
N PRO A 17 -3.08 -17.76 -8.00
CA PRO A 17 -2.41 -17.07 -6.91
C PRO A 17 -1.91 -15.70 -7.37
N ILE A 18 -2.38 -14.64 -6.71
CA ILE A 18 -1.89 -13.29 -6.94
C ILE A 18 -0.50 -13.12 -6.33
N THR A 19 0.43 -12.58 -7.10
CA THR A 19 1.74 -12.19 -6.58
C THR A 19 1.65 -10.88 -5.79
N TRP A 20 2.53 -10.70 -4.81
CA TRP A 20 2.63 -9.42 -4.10
C TRP A 20 2.87 -8.23 -5.03
N ARG A 21 3.54 -8.45 -6.16
CA ARG A 21 3.78 -7.41 -7.17
C ARG A 21 2.46 -7.02 -7.86
N GLU A 22 1.67 -7.99 -8.31
CA GLU A 22 0.38 -7.72 -8.95
C GLU A 22 -0.59 -7.03 -8.01
N TYR A 23 -0.65 -7.50 -6.76
CA TYR A 23 -1.47 -6.86 -5.73
C TYR A 23 -1.06 -5.40 -5.54
N THR A 24 0.23 -5.14 -5.29
CA THR A 24 0.70 -3.78 -5.00
C THR A 24 0.54 -2.85 -6.19
N ASN A 25 0.81 -3.31 -7.41
CA ASN A 25 0.56 -2.53 -8.64
C ASN A 25 -0.93 -2.18 -8.78
N THR A 26 -1.81 -3.15 -8.59
CA THR A 26 -3.27 -2.96 -8.68
C THR A 26 -3.74 -1.91 -7.67
N VAL A 27 -3.25 -1.96 -6.43
CA VAL A 27 -3.59 -0.99 -5.38
C VAL A 27 -3.11 0.43 -5.73
N VAL A 28 -1.89 0.57 -6.26
CA VAL A 28 -1.35 1.87 -6.70
C VAL A 28 -2.18 2.43 -7.85
N ASP A 29 -2.54 1.60 -8.83
CA ASP A 29 -3.34 2.03 -9.97
C ASP A 29 -4.74 2.48 -9.54
N LEU A 30 -5.39 1.74 -8.64
CA LEU A 30 -6.69 2.11 -8.09
C LEU A 30 -6.63 3.41 -7.27
N THR A 31 -5.59 3.59 -6.46
CA THR A 31 -5.43 4.81 -5.65
C THR A 31 -5.19 6.04 -6.52
N ARG A 32 -4.50 5.87 -7.66
CA ARG A 32 -4.32 6.94 -8.65
C ARG A 32 -5.60 7.22 -9.45
N LYS A 33 -6.37 6.17 -9.76
CA LYS A 33 -7.64 6.28 -10.49
C LYS A 33 -8.74 6.93 -9.65
N TYR A 34 -8.76 6.65 -8.34
CA TYR A 34 -9.75 7.15 -7.39
C TYR A 34 -9.07 7.82 -6.19
N PRO A 35 -8.51 9.03 -6.34
CA PRO A 35 -7.77 9.69 -5.27
C PRO A 35 -8.68 10.13 -4.12
N CYS A 36 -8.17 10.03 -2.90
CA CYS A 36 -8.80 10.63 -1.73
C CYS A 36 -8.76 12.17 -1.81
N LYS A 37 -9.79 12.85 -1.32
CA LYS A 37 -9.79 14.32 -1.21
C LYS A 37 -8.67 14.77 -0.25
N ASN A 38 -7.94 15.83 -0.62
CA ASN A 38 -6.84 16.43 0.15
C ASN A 38 -5.63 15.50 0.42
N MET A 39 -5.28 14.64 -0.54
CA MET A 39 -4.12 13.77 -0.39
C MET A 39 -2.79 14.53 -0.57
N LEU A 40 -1.89 14.37 0.39
CA LEU A 40 -0.59 15.06 0.39
C LEU A 40 0.42 14.46 -0.60
N TRP A 41 0.42 13.14 -0.77
CA TRP A 41 1.21 12.44 -1.77
C TRP A 41 0.54 11.13 -2.21
N TYR A 42 0.81 10.70 -3.43
CA TYR A 42 0.35 9.41 -3.94
C TYR A 42 1.24 8.28 -3.42
N PRO A 43 0.65 7.15 -2.98
CA PRO A 43 1.45 5.99 -2.60
C PRO A 43 2.13 5.39 -3.82
N GLY A 44 3.40 5.00 -3.65
CA GLY A 44 4.15 4.19 -4.60
C GLY A 44 4.66 2.95 -3.90
N THR A 45 4.56 1.80 -4.55
CA THR A 45 4.99 0.51 -4.00
C THR A 45 6.13 -0.07 -4.82
N LYS A 46 7.10 -0.67 -4.12
CA LYS A 46 8.13 -1.51 -4.75
C LYS A 46 8.38 -2.72 -3.84
N CYS A 47 8.06 -3.91 -4.33
CA CYS A 47 8.41 -5.15 -3.64
C CYS A 47 9.93 -5.36 -3.71
N ARG A 48 10.57 -5.56 -2.56
CA ARG A 48 12.00 -5.84 -2.45
C ARG A 48 12.19 -7.05 -1.53
N VAL A 49 13.17 -7.89 -1.86
CA VAL A 49 13.50 -9.08 -1.05
C VAL A 49 14.61 -8.81 -0.02
N SER A 50 15.39 -7.75 -0.21
CA SER A 50 16.54 -7.43 0.63
C SER A 50 16.18 -6.44 1.73
N MET A 51 16.44 -6.80 2.97
CA MET A 51 16.17 -5.95 4.14
C MET A 51 16.88 -4.59 4.11
N PRO A 52 18.18 -4.47 3.76
CA PRO A 52 18.86 -3.16 3.80
C PRO A 52 18.21 -2.14 2.86
N ARG A 53 17.84 -2.57 1.64
CA ARG A 53 17.16 -1.70 0.67
C ARG A 53 15.75 -1.32 1.09
N ILE A 54 15.06 -2.16 1.86
CA ILE A 54 13.76 -1.84 2.46
C ILE A 54 13.95 -0.76 3.51
N VAL A 55 14.87 -0.97 4.46
CA VAL A 55 15.15 -0.02 5.55
C VAL A 55 15.53 1.35 5.00
N THR A 56 16.47 1.41 4.05
CA THR A 56 16.86 2.68 3.42
C THR A 56 15.68 3.37 2.74
N ALA A 57 14.84 2.63 2.01
CA ALA A 57 13.68 3.21 1.34
C ALA A 57 12.64 3.73 2.35
N VAL A 58 12.37 2.99 3.44
CA VAL A 58 11.44 3.42 4.49
C VAL A 58 11.95 4.66 5.20
N VAL A 59 13.23 4.69 5.58
CA VAL A 59 13.82 5.85 6.26
C VAL A 59 13.77 7.09 5.37
N LEU A 60 14.19 6.97 4.11
CA LEU A 60 14.32 8.13 3.22
C LEU A 60 12.99 8.59 2.61
N LEU A 61 12.08 7.67 2.29
CA LEU A 61 10.87 8.00 1.54
C LEU A 61 9.59 8.05 2.39
N GLN A 62 9.61 7.55 3.62
CA GLN A 62 8.46 7.56 4.52
C GLN A 62 8.76 8.37 5.78
N LEU A 63 9.81 8.00 6.52
CA LEU A 63 10.08 8.58 7.83
C LEU A 63 10.62 10.01 7.76
N LEU A 64 11.64 10.25 6.93
CA LEU A 64 12.28 11.56 6.82
C LEU A 64 11.31 12.65 6.31
N PRO A 65 10.51 12.43 5.25
CA PRO A 65 9.50 13.40 4.83
C PRO A 65 8.43 13.65 5.89
N ALA A 66 7.96 12.60 6.57
CA ALA A 66 6.97 12.75 7.64
C ALA A 66 7.50 13.59 8.81
N LEU A 67 8.77 13.38 9.20
CA LEU A 67 9.42 14.17 10.25
C LEU A 67 9.59 15.63 9.81
N MET A 68 10.04 15.87 8.58
CA MET A 68 10.18 17.22 8.04
C MET A 68 8.84 17.96 8.04
N LEU A 69 7.78 17.32 7.56
CA LEU A 69 6.45 17.90 7.55
C LEU A 69 5.93 18.18 8.95
N ASN A 70 6.17 17.29 9.91
CA ASN A 70 5.82 17.53 11.30
C ASN A 70 6.55 18.75 11.89
N ILE A 71 7.85 18.91 11.60
CA ILE A 71 8.61 20.09 12.02
C ILE A 71 8.07 21.36 11.36
N LEU A 72 7.81 21.33 10.05
CA LEU A 72 7.26 22.47 9.32
C LEU A 72 5.87 22.87 9.83
N SER A 73 5.00 21.90 10.11
CA SER A 73 3.67 22.16 10.69
C SER A 73 3.76 22.80 12.07
N LYS A 74 4.67 22.30 12.93
CA LYS A 74 4.95 22.90 14.25
C LYS A 74 5.46 24.33 14.13
N MET A 75 6.40 24.58 13.23
CA MET A 75 6.95 25.92 13.00
C MET A 75 5.91 26.89 12.42
N ALA A 76 5.00 26.39 11.59
CA ALA A 76 3.90 27.18 11.03
C ALA A 76 2.78 27.48 12.04
N GLY A 77 2.92 27.04 13.30
CA GLY A 77 1.89 27.21 14.34
C GLY A 77 0.61 26.40 14.05
N LYS A 78 0.71 25.41 13.17
CA LYS A 78 -0.39 24.54 12.75
C LYS A 78 -0.26 23.21 13.51
N ASP A 79 -0.20 23.31 14.83
CA ASP A 79 -0.52 22.19 15.69
C ASP A 79 -2.03 21.99 15.62
N HIS A 80 -2.46 20.74 15.39
CA HIS A 80 -3.87 20.36 15.34
C HIS A 80 -4.66 20.86 16.56
#